data_AF-A0A564YEP2-F1
#
_entry.id   AF-A0A564YEP2-F1
#
_cell.length_a   1.000
_cell.length_b   1.000
_cell.length_c   1.000
_cell.angle_alpha   90.00
_cell.angle_beta   90.00
_cell.angle_gamma   90.00
#
_symmetry.space_group_name_H-M   'P 1'
#
loop_
_entity.id
_entity.type
_entity.pdbx_description
1 polymer ?
#
loop_
_entity_poly.entity_id
_entity_poly.type
_entity_poly.pdbx_seq_one_letter_code
_entity_poly.pdbx_strand_id
1 'polypeptide(L)'
;FKTGYSHNQTVGRLPFTAAVIAVVTAVLYLVEFVVRQTSQVLESHERLKWLVLLVETLAHAFTGAVFWLVASLELPEPKSYRLMIFSTCLASLGAIVVDIDHFIAAGSLSIKAARSLLGRPFLHWTGGLMLLLVLLLISGYIVRHFCSTSPYLLRLVLVGGWVILVSWTSHQMRDALRRGLWLWPPPSHLLSPPEYHSTPPLPLPLSYPLALITLLVPIHFIPEEIFLFSGREKPIII
;
A
#
# COMPACT_ATOMS: atom_id res chain seq x y z
N PHE A 1 -20.18 12.10 23.58
CA PHE A 1 -18.85 12.75 23.69
C PHE A 1 -18.12 12.20 24.92
N LYS A 2 -17.25 11.20 24.74
CA LYS A 2 -16.21 10.85 25.72
C LYS A 2 -14.88 11.21 25.07
N THR A 3 -14.47 12.47 25.21
CA THR A 3 -13.09 12.89 24.92
C THR A 3 -12.23 12.46 26.11
N GLY A 4 -11.88 11.18 26.12
CA GLY A 4 -11.02 10.55 27.12
C GLY A 4 -9.66 10.14 26.57
N TYR A 5 -9.21 10.73 25.46
CA TYR A 5 -7.81 10.62 25.05
C TYR A 5 -7.01 11.60 25.90
N SER A 6 -6.37 11.11 26.96
CA SER A 6 -5.57 11.95 27.84
C SER A 6 -4.45 12.61 27.01
N HIS A 7 -4.28 13.92 27.17
CA HIS A 7 -3.27 14.72 26.49
C HIS A 7 -1.84 14.14 26.61
N ASN A 8 -1.56 13.36 27.66
CA ASN A 8 -0.28 12.69 27.87
C ASN A 8 -0.03 11.49 26.94
N GLN A 9 -1.06 10.81 26.44
CA GLN A 9 -0.90 9.65 25.55
C GLN A 9 -0.54 10.06 24.11
N THR A 10 -1.00 11.22 23.65
CA THR A 10 -0.69 11.76 22.32
C THR A 10 0.75 12.29 22.23
N VAL A 11 1.27 12.92 23.29
CA VAL A 11 2.63 13.48 23.32
C VAL A 11 3.72 12.40 23.28
N GLY A 12 3.48 11.22 23.88
CA GLY A 12 4.40 10.09 23.81
C GLY A 12 4.35 9.30 22.50
N ARG A 13 3.21 9.32 21.79
CA ARG A 13 3.05 8.60 20.51
C ARG A 13 3.76 9.28 19.36
N LEU A 14 3.67 10.61 19.23
CA LEU A 14 4.28 11.33 18.11
C LEU A 14 5.80 11.08 17.95
N PRO A 15 6.64 11.18 19.00
CA PRO A 15 8.08 10.89 18.87
C PRO A 15 8.35 9.42 18.57
N PHE A 16 7.52 8.50 19.09
CA PHE A 16 7.62 7.08 18.78
C PHE A 16 7.31 6.81 17.31
N THR A 17 6.19 7.31 16.78
CA THR A 17 5.80 7.18 15.37
C THR A 17 6.86 7.79 14.45
N ALA A 18 7.40 8.96 14.80
CA ALA A 18 8.48 9.59 14.04
C ALA A 18 9.76 8.72 14.01
N ALA A 19 10.15 8.15 15.15
CA ALA A 19 11.29 7.23 15.23
C ALA A 19 11.06 5.95 14.39
N VAL A 20 9.87 5.36 14.46
CA VAL A 20 9.49 4.20 13.63
C VAL A 20 9.59 4.53 12.15
N ILE A 21 9.02 5.66 11.72
CA ILE A 21 9.11 6.11 10.31
C ILE A 21 10.57 6.28 9.89
N ALA A 22 11.41 6.91 10.72
CA ALA A 22 12.82 7.12 10.40
C ALA A 22 13.58 5.79 10.23
N VAL A 23 13.41 4.85 11.16
CA VAL A 23 14.05 3.53 11.11
C VAL A 23 13.58 2.73 9.91
N VAL A 24 12.26 2.65 9.70
CA VAL A 24 11.66 1.92 8.58
C VAL A 24 12.10 2.51 7.24
N THR A 25 12.14 3.83 7.14
CA THR A 25 12.61 4.53 5.95
C THR A 25 14.07 4.17 5.63
N ALA A 26 14.95 4.13 6.64
CA ALA A 26 16.34 3.72 6.46
C ALA A 26 16.45 2.25 5.98
N VAL A 27 15.62 1.34 6.52
CA VAL A 27 15.56 -0.05 6.08
C VAL A 27 15.11 -0.14 4.61
N LEU A 28 14.05 0.57 4.24
CA LEU A 28 13.56 0.58 2.86
C LEU A 28 14.58 1.16 1.88
N TYR A 29 15.36 2.17 2.29
CA TYR A 29 16.46 2.68 1.46
C TYR A 29 17.57 1.67 1.26
N LEU A 30 17.93 0.92 2.31
CA LEU A 30 18.89 -0.16 2.18
C LEU A 30 18.39 -1.25 1.22
N VAL A 31 17.10 -1.63 1.32
CA VAL A 31 16.49 -2.58 0.39
C VAL A 31 16.53 -2.05 -1.04
N GLU A 32 16.14 -0.80 -1.28
CA GLU A 32 16.22 -0.19 -2.62
C GLU A 32 17.64 -0.15 -3.17
N PHE A 33 18.63 0.15 -2.33
CA PHE A 33 20.03 0.10 -2.72
C PHE A 33 20.46 -1.32 -3.13
N VAL A 34 20.18 -2.32 -2.29
CA VAL A 34 20.53 -3.73 -2.56
C VAL A 34 19.83 -4.25 -3.81
N VAL A 35 18.54 -3.95 -3.99
CA VAL A 35 17.76 -4.34 -5.16
C VAL A 35 18.35 -3.71 -6.42
N ARG A 36 18.66 -2.42 -6.41
CA ARG A 36 19.29 -1.74 -7.56
C ARG A 36 20.62 -2.37 -7.95
N GLN A 37 21.50 -2.63 -6.98
CA GLN A 37 22.80 -3.26 -7.24
C GLN A 37 22.63 -4.68 -7.79
N THR A 38 21.75 -5.47 -7.18
CA THR A 38 21.49 -6.86 -7.59
C THR A 38 20.88 -6.91 -8.99
N SER A 39 19.87 -6.09 -9.27
CA SER A 39 19.23 -6.00 -10.58
C SER A 39 20.21 -5.61 -11.68
N GLN A 40 21.11 -4.64 -11.42
CA GLN A 40 22.16 -4.24 -12.39
C GLN A 40 23.09 -5.40 -12.75
N VAL A 41 23.54 -6.17 -11.76
CA VAL A 41 24.39 -7.35 -11.98
C VAL A 41 23.64 -8.42 -12.77
N LEU A 42 22.39 -8.70 -12.42
CA LEU A 42 21.58 -9.73 -13.07
C LEU A 42 21.20 -9.35 -14.51
N GLU A 43 20.92 -8.07 -14.78
CA GLU A 43 20.56 -7.59 -16.13
C GLU A 43 21.71 -7.73 -17.13
N SER A 44 22.96 -7.73 -16.67
CA SER A 44 24.13 -7.99 -17.53
C SER A 44 24.18 -9.42 -18.10
N HIS A 45 23.33 -10.33 -17.59
CA HIS A 45 23.27 -11.73 -18.02
C HIS A 45 21.89 -12.09 -18.59
N GLU A 46 21.80 -12.30 -19.91
CA GLU A 46 20.55 -12.64 -20.61
C GLU A 46 19.76 -13.80 -19.96
N ARG A 47 20.47 -14.84 -19.49
CA ARG A 47 19.85 -16.02 -18.86
C ARG A 47 19.26 -15.74 -17.46
N LEU A 48 19.64 -14.64 -16.81
CA LEU A 48 19.26 -14.31 -15.44
C LEU A 48 18.19 -13.20 -15.36
N LYS A 49 17.70 -12.69 -16.50
CA LYS A 49 16.69 -11.62 -16.54
C LYS A 49 15.38 -11.93 -15.79
N TRP A 50 15.02 -13.19 -15.66
CA TRP A 50 13.85 -13.61 -14.88
C TRP A 50 14.06 -13.46 -13.36
N LEU A 51 15.32 -13.54 -12.88
CA LEU A 51 15.65 -13.28 -11.47
C LEU A 51 15.50 -11.79 -11.13
N VAL A 52 15.71 -10.89 -12.10
CA VAL A 52 15.41 -9.46 -11.92
C VAL A 52 13.93 -9.28 -11.57
N LEU A 53 13.03 -9.95 -12.33
CA LEU A 53 11.60 -9.90 -12.04
C LEU A 53 11.31 -10.42 -10.63
N LEU A 54 11.90 -11.55 -10.25
CA LEU A 54 11.73 -12.12 -8.90
C LEU A 54 12.18 -11.14 -7.81
N VAL A 55 13.37 -10.55 -7.93
CA VAL A 55 13.92 -9.59 -6.96
C VAL A 55 13.02 -8.35 -6.85
N GLU A 56 12.56 -7.82 -7.98
CA GLU A 56 11.65 -6.67 -8.01
C GLU A 56 10.30 -7.00 -7.36
N THR A 57 9.71 -8.16 -7.66
CA THR A 57 8.46 -8.63 -7.04
C THR A 57 8.61 -8.82 -5.53
N LEU A 58 9.72 -9.42 -5.07
CA LEU A 58 9.99 -9.57 -3.64
C LEU A 58 10.18 -8.22 -2.95
N ALA A 59 10.81 -7.25 -3.61
CA ALA A 59 10.96 -5.89 -3.09
C ALA A 59 9.60 -5.19 -2.94
N HIS A 60 8.69 -5.35 -3.91
CA HIS A 60 7.31 -4.85 -3.80
C HIS A 60 6.56 -5.52 -2.63
N ALA A 61 6.63 -6.85 -2.51
CA ALA A 61 6.01 -7.59 -1.41
C ALA A 61 6.52 -7.10 -0.05
N PHE A 62 7.84 -6.99 0.12
CA PHE A 62 8.45 -6.52 1.35
C PHE A 62 8.05 -5.09 1.70
N THR A 63 8.07 -4.18 0.73
CA THR A 63 7.69 -2.77 0.93
C THR A 63 6.22 -2.67 1.36
N GLY A 64 5.32 -3.46 0.76
CA GLY A 64 3.91 -3.54 1.14
C GLY A 64 3.72 -4.05 2.57
N ALA A 65 4.43 -5.11 2.95
CA ALA A 65 4.42 -5.64 4.31
C ALA A 65 4.82 -4.57 5.34
N VAL A 66 5.92 -3.87 5.07
CA VAL A 66 6.48 -2.84 5.93
C VAL A 66 5.54 -1.64 6.07
N PHE A 67 4.98 -1.14 4.95
CA PHE A 67 4.01 -0.05 4.95
C PHE A 67 2.78 -0.38 5.81
N TRP A 68 2.23 -1.59 5.63
CA TRP A 68 1.10 -2.02 6.43
C TRP A 68 1.44 -2.26 7.89
N LEU A 69 2.62 -2.80 8.20
CA LEU A 69 3.04 -2.99 9.58
C LEU A 69 3.08 -1.65 10.31
N VAL A 70 3.68 -0.61 9.71
CA VAL A 70 3.69 0.76 10.28
C VAL A 70 2.27 1.28 10.46
N ALA A 71 1.42 1.19 9.43
CA ALA A 71 0.02 1.59 9.51
C ALA A 71 -0.74 0.87 10.64
N SER A 72 -0.48 -0.43 10.82
CA SER A 72 -1.15 -1.27 11.81
C SER A 72 -0.77 -0.90 13.26
N LEU A 73 0.39 -0.29 13.48
CA LEU A 73 0.80 0.20 14.80
C LEU A 73 -0.05 1.39 15.27
N GLU A 74 -0.57 2.18 14.34
CA GLU A 74 -1.43 3.34 14.62
C GLU A 74 -2.91 2.98 14.76
N LEU A 75 -3.27 1.70 14.54
CA LEU A 75 -4.64 1.23 14.74
C LEU A 75 -5.05 1.28 16.22
N PRO A 76 -6.35 1.49 16.50
CA PRO A 76 -6.90 1.46 17.86
C PRO A 76 -6.62 0.15 18.60
N GLU A 77 -6.43 0.25 19.92
CA GLU A 77 -6.32 -0.93 20.81
C GLU A 77 -7.71 -1.46 21.19
N PRO A 78 -7.86 -2.78 21.48
CA PRO A 78 -6.83 -3.81 21.50
C PRO A 78 -6.49 -4.37 20.11
N LYS A 79 -5.20 -4.56 19.84
CA LYS A 79 -4.74 -5.18 18.58
C LYS A 79 -4.83 -6.70 18.60
N SER A 80 -5.39 -7.27 17.54
CA SER A 80 -5.32 -8.71 17.28
C SER A 80 -4.06 -9.04 16.47
N TYR A 81 -3.07 -9.68 17.10
CA TYR A 81 -1.84 -10.10 16.42
C TYR A 81 -2.10 -11.03 15.22
N ARG A 82 -3.10 -11.91 15.31
CA ARG A 82 -3.51 -12.76 14.19
C ARG A 82 -3.99 -11.94 12.99
N LEU A 83 -4.84 -10.94 13.24
CA LEU A 83 -5.30 -10.03 12.21
C LEU A 83 -4.14 -9.23 11.63
N MET A 84 -3.22 -8.72 12.46
CA MET A 84 -2.03 -7.99 11.99
C MET A 84 -1.14 -8.85 11.09
N ILE A 85 -0.86 -10.10 11.47
CA ILE A 85 -0.06 -11.02 10.65
C ILE A 85 -0.77 -11.29 9.32
N PHE A 86 -2.05 -11.67 9.35
CA PHE A 86 -2.81 -11.98 8.14
C PHE A 86 -2.91 -10.77 7.20
N SER A 87 -3.22 -9.59 7.75
CA SER A 87 -3.31 -8.35 6.97
C SER A 87 -1.96 -7.89 6.44
N THR A 88 -0.85 -8.17 7.11
CA THR A 88 0.52 -7.92 6.60
C THR A 88 0.86 -8.84 5.44
N CYS A 89 0.50 -10.12 5.51
CA CYS A 89 0.62 -11.04 4.37
C CYS A 89 -0.24 -10.57 3.20
N LEU A 90 -1.47 -10.14 3.46
CA LEU A 90 -2.37 -9.59 2.44
C LEU A 90 -1.81 -8.29 1.83
N ALA A 91 -1.17 -7.42 2.62
CA ALA A 91 -0.51 -6.22 2.10
C ALA A 91 0.67 -6.57 1.18
N SER A 92 1.44 -7.60 1.55
CA SER A 92 2.53 -8.11 0.70
C SER A 92 1.99 -8.63 -0.64
N LEU A 93 0.91 -9.41 -0.59
CA LEU A 93 0.23 -9.93 -1.78
C LEU A 93 -0.40 -8.78 -2.61
N GLY A 94 -1.05 -7.83 -1.96
CA GLY A 94 -1.66 -6.67 -2.62
C GLY A 94 -0.64 -5.85 -3.39
N ALA A 95 0.55 -5.65 -2.82
CA ALA A 95 1.64 -4.91 -3.47
C ALA A 95 2.17 -5.61 -4.73
N ILE A 96 2.17 -6.95 -4.79
CA ILE A 96 2.60 -7.68 -6.00
C ILE A 96 1.49 -7.83 -7.04
N VAL A 97 0.22 -7.90 -6.60
CA VAL A 97 -0.94 -8.06 -7.50
C VAL A 97 -1.11 -6.85 -8.41
N VAL A 98 -0.65 -5.66 -8.01
CA VAL A 98 -0.69 -4.46 -8.85
C VAL A 98 -0.02 -4.69 -10.21
N ASP A 99 1.12 -5.40 -10.25
CA ASP A 99 1.84 -5.68 -11.51
C ASP A 99 1.12 -6.66 -12.45
N ILE A 100 0.06 -7.33 -11.99
CA ILE A 100 -0.75 -8.21 -12.86
C ILE A 100 -1.37 -7.39 -14.01
N ASP A 101 -1.58 -6.08 -13.81
CA ASP A 101 -2.07 -5.19 -14.86
C ASP A 101 -1.18 -5.13 -16.11
N HIS A 102 0.12 -5.39 -15.99
CA HIS A 102 1.03 -5.46 -17.12
C HIS A 102 0.70 -6.65 -18.02
N PHE A 103 0.38 -7.80 -17.45
CA PHE A 103 -0.01 -8.99 -18.20
C PHE A 103 -1.40 -8.83 -18.82
N ILE A 104 -2.32 -8.19 -18.09
CA ILE A 104 -3.66 -7.85 -18.59
C ILE A 104 -3.56 -6.89 -19.78
N ALA A 105 -2.78 -5.81 -19.65
CA ALA A 105 -2.58 -4.83 -20.71
C ALA A 105 -1.82 -5.39 -21.92
N ALA A 106 -0.91 -6.35 -21.70
CA ALA A 106 -0.23 -7.07 -22.79
C ALA A 106 -1.12 -8.11 -23.48
N GLY A 107 -2.25 -8.50 -22.87
CA GLY A 107 -3.08 -9.61 -23.33
C GLY A 107 -2.32 -10.95 -23.37
N SER A 108 -1.29 -11.11 -22.54
CA SER A 108 -0.38 -12.27 -22.58
C SER A 108 0.32 -12.49 -21.24
N LEU A 109 0.65 -13.75 -20.92
CA LEU A 109 1.52 -14.13 -19.79
C LEU A 109 3.02 -14.01 -20.12
N SER A 110 3.37 -13.54 -21.32
CA SER A 110 4.76 -13.33 -21.71
C SER A 110 5.38 -12.16 -20.96
N ILE A 111 6.42 -12.43 -20.16
CA ILE A 111 7.22 -11.40 -19.46
C ILE A 111 7.76 -10.37 -20.46
N LYS A 112 8.17 -10.81 -21.64
CA LYS A 112 8.68 -9.92 -22.69
C LYS A 112 7.59 -8.94 -23.14
N ALA A 113 6.37 -9.43 -23.37
CA ALA A 113 5.24 -8.60 -23.79
C ALA A 113 4.82 -7.62 -22.69
N ALA A 114 4.72 -8.08 -21.45
CA ALA A 114 4.37 -7.27 -20.28
C ALA A 114 5.38 -6.12 -20.04
N ARG A 115 6.65 -6.31 -20.37
CA ARG A 115 7.71 -5.29 -20.24
C ARG A 115 7.86 -4.38 -21.46
N SER A 116 7.23 -4.70 -22.59
CA SER A 116 7.35 -3.95 -23.85
C SER A 116 6.11 -3.12 -24.20
N LEU A 117 5.31 -2.77 -23.19
CA LEU A 117 4.11 -1.95 -23.37
C LEU A 117 4.47 -0.51 -23.76
N LEU A 118 3.68 0.08 -24.65
CA LEU A 118 3.87 1.46 -25.12
C LEU A 118 3.40 2.52 -24.11
N GLY A 119 2.64 2.11 -23.08
CA GLY A 119 2.14 2.98 -22.02
C GLY A 119 2.23 2.31 -20.65
N ARG A 120 1.92 3.08 -19.60
CA ARG A 120 1.82 2.56 -18.23
C ARG A 120 0.50 1.81 -18.03
N PRO A 121 0.52 0.61 -17.47
CA PRO A 121 -0.68 -0.12 -17.09
C PRO A 121 -1.57 0.60 -16.08
N PHE A 122 -2.88 0.36 -16.17
CA PHE A 122 -3.92 1.17 -15.54
C PHE A 122 -3.89 1.23 -14.00
N LEU A 123 -3.37 0.22 -13.29
CA LEU A 123 -3.28 0.26 -11.83
C LEU A 123 -2.16 1.20 -11.35
N HIS A 124 -1.33 1.72 -12.25
CA HIS A 124 -0.28 2.68 -11.89
C HIS A 124 -0.77 4.13 -11.92
N TRP A 125 -2.04 4.37 -12.25
CA TRP A 125 -2.62 5.71 -12.20
C TRP A 125 -2.92 6.12 -10.75
N THR A 126 -2.37 7.25 -10.30
CA THR A 126 -2.54 7.73 -8.93
C THR A 126 -3.98 8.13 -8.62
N GLY A 127 -4.79 8.49 -9.64
CA GLY A 127 -6.21 8.77 -9.42
C GLY A 127 -7.02 7.56 -8.94
N GLY A 128 -6.61 6.33 -9.30
CA GLY A 128 -7.23 5.10 -8.77
C GLY A 128 -7.03 4.95 -7.26
N LEU A 129 -5.83 5.26 -6.77
CA LEU A 129 -5.53 5.32 -5.33
C LEU A 129 -6.38 6.37 -4.61
N MET A 130 -6.48 7.57 -5.17
CA MET A 130 -7.26 8.66 -4.57
C MET A 130 -8.75 8.32 -4.52
N LEU A 131 -9.29 7.70 -5.58
CA LEU A 131 -10.66 7.23 -5.61
C LEU A 131 -10.92 6.20 -4.51
N LEU A 132 -10.04 5.20 -4.35
CA LEU A 132 -10.15 4.19 -3.30
C LEU A 132 -10.13 4.82 -1.90
N LEU A 133 -9.20 5.77 -1.65
CA LEU A 133 -9.13 6.50 -0.38
C LEU A 133 -10.45 7.23 -0.09
N VAL A 134 -10.98 7.98 -1.05
CA VAL A 134 -12.25 8.71 -0.88
C VAL A 134 -13.41 7.76 -0.59
N LEU A 135 -13.50 6.63 -1.30
CA LEU A 135 -14.52 5.62 -1.06
C LEU A 135 -14.42 5.02 0.35
N LEU A 136 -13.22 4.74 0.84
CA LEU A 136 -13.00 4.21 2.19
C LEU A 136 -13.35 5.24 3.27
N LEU A 137 -13.00 6.51 3.07
CA LEU A 137 -13.35 7.58 4.00
C LEU A 137 -14.87 7.80 4.07
N ILE A 138 -15.55 7.86 2.93
CA ILE A 138 -17.02 7.97 2.88
C ILE A 138 -17.66 6.76 3.55
N SER A 139 -17.20 5.55 3.23
CA SER A 139 -17.76 4.33 3.81
C SER A 139 -17.53 4.25 5.32
N GLY A 140 -16.35 4.67 5.79
CA GLY A 140 -16.03 4.78 7.22
C GLY A 140 -16.92 5.79 7.93
N TYR A 141 -17.14 6.96 7.33
CA TYR A 141 -18.07 7.96 7.85
C TYR A 141 -19.50 7.41 7.97
N ILE A 142 -19.98 6.72 6.93
CA ILE A 142 -21.32 6.11 6.94
C ILE A 142 -21.43 5.08 8.08
N VAL A 143 -20.45 4.19 8.21
CA VAL A 143 -20.44 3.17 9.28
C VAL A 143 -20.49 3.82 10.67
N ARG A 144 -19.64 4.81 10.91
CA ARG A 144 -19.53 5.49 12.21
C ARG A 144 -20.81 6.19 12.64
N HIS A 145 -21.53 6.81 11.70
CA HIS A 145 -22.65 7.70 12.02
C HIS A 145 -24.03 7.08 11.79
N PHE A 146 -24.15 6.10 10.89
CA PHE A 146 -25.44 5.57 10.45
C PHE A 146 -25.61 4.07 10.70
N CYS A 147 -24.55 3.33 11.05
CA CYS A 147 -24.64 1.90 11.33
C CYS A 147 -24.45 1.61 12.83
N SER A 148 -25.53 1.32 13.55
CA SER A 148 -25.44 0.87 14.95
C SER A 148 -24.78 -0.51 15.10
N THR A 149 -24.75 -1.33 14.04
CA THR A 149 -24.01 -2.60 13.99
C THR A 149 -23.57 -2.86 12.56
N SER A 150 -22.26 -2.99 12.33
CA SER A 150 -21.74 -3.32 11.01
C SER A 150 -21.72 -4.84 10.79
N PRO A 151 -22.30 -5.36 9.70
CA PRO A 151 -22.22 -6.79 9.41
C PRO A 151 -20.77 -7.22 9.20
N TYR A 152 -20.46 -8.47 9.57
CA TYR A 152 -19.11 -9.03 9.49
C TYR A 152 -18.44 -8.83 8.12
N LEU A 153 -19.17 -9.10 7.04
CA LEU A 153 -18.67 -8.94 5.67
C LEU A 153 -18.26 -7.49 5.36
N LEU A 154 -19.05 -6.50 5.79
CA LEU A 154 -18.72 -5.09 5.57
C LEU A 154 -17.44 -4.70 6.30
N ARG A 155 -17.25 -5.17 7.54
CA ARG A 155 -16.02 -4.93 8.31
C ARG A 155 -14.81 -5.52 7.59
N LEU A 156 -14.90 -6.75 7.10
CA LEU A 156 -13.83 -7.38 6.32
C LEU A 156 -13.50 -6.59 5.05
N VAL A 157 -14.52 -6.16 4.30
CA VAL A 157 -14.32 -5.37 3.08
C VAL A 157 -13.62 -4.05 3.37
N LEU A 158 -14.01 -3.36 4.45
CA LEU A 158 -13.38 -2.08 4.82
C LEU A 158 -11.95 -2.28 5.31
N VAL A 159 -11.69 -3.25 6.19
CA VAL A 159 -10.33 -3.57 6.64
C VAL A 159 -9.46 -3.99 5.45
N GLY A 160 -9.95 -4.89 4.60
CA GLY A 160 -9.27 -5.31 3.38
C GLY A 160 -9.02 -4.15 2.42
N GLY A 161 -9.97 -3.23 2.28
CA GLY A 161 -9.81 -2.02 1.48
C GLY A 161 -8.70 -1.11 1.98
N TRP A 162 -8.57 -0.91 3.29
CA TRP A 162 -7.44 -0.17 3.88
C TRP A 162 -6.10 -0.88 3.67
N VAL A 163 -6.05 -2.20 3.81
CA VAL A 163 -4.86 -3.01 3.50
C VAL A 163 -4.46 -2.83 2.03
N ILE A 164 -5.44 -2.92 1.12
CA ILE A 164 -5.22 -2.73 -0.32
C ILE A 164 -4.72 -1.33 -0.60
N LEU A 165 -5.35 -0.28 -0.06
CA LEU A 165 -4.91 1.11 -0.24
C LEU A 165 -3.45 1.31 0.16
N VAL A 166 -3.05 0.81 1.33
CA VAL A 166 -1.68 0.94 1.84
C VAL A 166 -0.71 0.15 0.98
N SER A 167 -1.05 -1.09 0.62
CA SER A 167 -0.22 -1.92 -0.27
C SER A 167 -0.04 -1.32 -1.66
N TRP A 168 -1.10 -0.78 -2.24
CA TRP A 168 -1.09 -0.16 -3.56
C TRP A 168 -0.31 1.16 -3.54
N THR A 169 -0.44 1.94 -2.46
CA THR A 169 0.40 3.12 -2.25
C THR A 169 1.87 2.73 -2.16
N SER A 170 2.22 1.70 -1.39
CA SER A 170 3.60 1.21 -1.28
C SER A 170 4.19 0.82 -2.64
N HIS A 171 3.38 0.15 -3.48
CA HIS A 171 3.74 -0.24 -4.82
C HIS A 171 4.00 1.00 -5.69
N GLN A 172 3.05 1.94 -5.75
CA GLN A 172 3.20 3.16 -6.57
C GLN A 172 4.36 4.03 -6.10
N MET A 173 4.63 4.13 -4.79
CA MET A 173 5.79 4.87 -4.30
C MET A 173 7.10 4.28 -4.78
N ARG A 174 7.22 2.94 -4.73
CA ARG A 174 8.42 2.26 -5.22
C ARG A 174 8.59 2.41 -6.73
N ASP A 175 7.52 2.25 -7.51
CA ASP A 175 7.57 2.48 -8.95
C ASP A 175 7.89 3.95 -9.30
N ALA A 176 7.35 4.90 -8.53
CA ALA A 176 7.58 6.32 -8.73
C ALA A 176 9.03 6.76 -8.48
N LEU A 177 9.83 5.99 -7.73
CA LEU A 177 11.27 6.22 -7.63
C LEU A 177 12.00 6.13 -8.98
N ARG A 178 11.41 5.42 -9.95
CA ARG A 178 12.01 5.21 -11.27
C ARG A 178 11.32 6.01 -12.36
N ARG A 179 9.99 6.07 -12.34
CA ARG A 179 9.22 6.67 -13.43
C ARG A 179 8.18 7.70 -12.98
N GLY A 180 8.28 8.19 -11.75
CA GLY A 180 7.38 9.20 -11.17
C GLY A 180 5.94 8.71 -10.95
N LEU A 181 5.09 9.58 -10.41
CA LEU A 181 3.66 9.33 -10.21
C LEU A 181 2.88 9.76 -11.44
N TRP A 182 2.03 8.87 -11.97
CA TRP A 182 1.12 9.21 -13.06
C TRP A 182 -0.13 9.90 -12.50
N LEU A 183 -0.25 11.21 -12.78
CA LEU A 183 -1.31 12.06 -12.23
C LEU A 183 -2.56 12.09 -13.13
N TRP A 184 -2.39 12.32 -14.43
CA TRP A 184 -3.49 12.58 -15.38
C TRP A 184 -3.04 12.29 -16.81
N PRO A 185 -3.93 12.06 -17.80
CA PRO A 185 -5.33 11.68 -17.67
C PRO A 185 -5.51 10.31 -17.04
N PRO A 186 -6.74 9.92 -16.66
CA PRO A 186 -7.06 8.53 -16.37
C PRO A 186 -6.69 7.62 -17.55
N PRO A 187 -6.52 6.31 -17.31
CA PRO A 187 -6.36 5.34 -18.38
C PRO A 187 -7.49 5.46 -19.41
N SER A 188 -7.16 5.45 -20.71
CA SER A 188 -8.19 5.43 -21.78
C SER A 188 -8.80 4.04 -21.95
N HIS A 189 -7.96 3.02 -21.77
CA HIS A 189 -8.34 1.61 -21.70
C HIS A 189 -7.53 0.95 -20.56
N LEU A 190 -6.62 0.03 -20.90
CA LEU A 190 -5.74 -0.65 -19.95
C LEU A 190 -4.38 0.05 -19.78
N LEU A 191 -4.14 1.12 -20.54
CA LEU A 191 -2.88 1.83 -20.62
C LEU A 191 -3.07 3.34 -20.46
N SER A 192 -1.98 4.01 -20.10
CA SER A 192 -1.88 5.47 -20.15
C SER A 192 -2.04 6.00 -21.58
N PRO A 193 -2.71 7.15 -21.77
CA PRO A 193 -2.68 7.87 -23.03
C PRO A 193 -1.23 8.22 -23.45
N PRO A 194 -0.95 8.45 -24.75
CA PRO A 194 0.41 8.77 -25.22
C PRO A 194 1.04 10.00 -24.54
N GLU A 195 0.23 11.00 -24.20
CA GLU A 195 0.66 12.26 -23.59
C GLU A 195 0.15 12.37 -22.14
N TYR A 196 0.46 11.37 -21.31
CA TYR A 196 0.10 11.41 -19.90
C TYR A 196 1.10 12.23 -19.07
N HIS A 197 0.57 12.96 -18.09
CA HIS A 197 1.33 13.75 -17.13
C HIS A 197 1.77 12.90 -15.94
N SER A 198 3.07 12.91 -15.70
CA SER A 198 3.68 12.32 -14.51
C SER A 198 4.60 13.30 -13.82
N THR A 199 4.83 13.09 -12.53
CA THR A 199 5.95 13.74 -11.85
C THR A 199 7.27 13.23 -12.45
N PRO A 200 8.39 13.96 -12.27
CA PRO A 200 9.71 13.35 -12.35
C PRO A 200 9.84 12.16 -11.37
N PRO A 201 10.83 11.27 -11.57
CA PRO A 201 11.18 10.25 -10.58
C PRO A 201 11.34 10.87 -9.20
N LEU A 202 10.68 10.29 -8.21
CA LEU A 202 10.65 10.88 -6.87
C LEU A 202 12.01 10.75 -6.19
N PRO A 203 12.46 11.77 -5.43
CA PRO A 203 13.71 11.70 -4.70
C PRO A 203 13.60 10.70 -3.54
N LEU A 204 14.44 9.67 -3.57
CA LEU A 204 14.47 8.59 -2.57
C LEU A 204 14.38 9.09 -1.11
N PRO A 205 15.15 10.11 -0.67
CA PRO A 205 15.12 10.60 0.72
C PRO A 205 13.77 11.14 1.21
N LEU A 206 12.84 11.41 0.31
CA LEU A 206 11.53 11.98 0.66
C LEU A 206 10.36 11.04 0.36
N SER A 207 10.50 10.11 -0.59
CA SER A 207 9.37 9.30 -1.09
C SER A 207 8.68 8.48 0.00
N TYR A 208 9.41 7.61 0.70
CA TYR A 208 8.82 6.76 1.74
C TYR A 208 8.34 7.51 3.00
N PRO A 209 9.10 8.45 3.60
CA PRO A 209 8.64 9.13 4.80
C PRO A 209 7.41 10.01 4.51
N LEU A 210 7.37 10.71 3.36
CA LEU A 210 6.18 11.47 2.99
C LEU A 210 4.98 10.56 2.76
N ALA A 211 5.16 9.45 2.04
CA ALA A 211 4.07 8.49 1.81
C ALA A 211 3.52 7.93 3.13
N LEU A 212 4.39 7.50 4.05
CA LEU A 212 3.98 7.01 5.36
C LEU A 212 3.22 8.08 6.14
N ILE A 213 3.76 9.30 6.26
CA ILE A 213 3.07 10.41 6.95
C ILE A 213 1.69 10.67 6.35
N THR A 214 1.60 10.74 5.01
CA THR A 214 0.32 10.99 4.32
C THR A 214 -0.69 9.86 4.50
N LEU A 215 -0.24 8.60 4.66
CA LEU A 215 -1.11 7.45 4.91
C LEU A 215 -1.57 7.36 6.36
N LEU A 216 -0.74 7.79 7.32
CA LEU A 216 -1.11 7.73 8.74
C LEU A 216 -2.25 8.69 9.09
N VAL A 217 -2.35 9.84 8.41
CA VAL A 217 -3.45 10.80 8.61
C VAL A 217 -4.84 10.17 8.40
N PRO A 218 -5.16 9.57 7.23
CA PRO A 218 -6.45 8.95 7.00
C PRO A 218 -6.70 7.70 7.86
N ILE A 219 -5.66 6.99 8.32
CA ILE A 219 -5.80 5.83 9.21
C ILE A 219 -6.47 6.20 10.53
N HIS A 220 -6.25 7.42 11.04
CA HIS A 220 -6.93 7.89 12.25
C HIS A 220 -8.44 8.10 12.08
N PHE A 221 -8.96 8.12 10.85
CA PHE A 221 -10.39 8.23 10.58
C PHE A 221 -11.08 6.86 10.51
N ILE A 222 -10.32 5.76 10.53
CA ILE A 222 -10.89 4.42 10.49
C ILE A 222 -11.81 4.22 11.70
N PRO A 223 -13.08 3.82 11.51
CA PRO A 223 -14.01 3.56 12.61
C PRO A 223 -13.51 2.39 13.46
N GLU A 224 -13.42 2.54 14.79
CA GLU A 224 -12.97 1.46 15.68
C GLU A 224 -13.92 0.25 15.61
N GLU A 225 -15.19 0.51 15.27
CA GLU A 225 -16.27 -0.45 15.12
C GLU A 225 -15.96 -1.54 14.08
N ILE A 226 -15.09 -1.27 13.09
CA ILE A 226 -14.71 -2.27 12.08
C ILE A 226 -13.66 -3.25 12.59
N PHE A 227 -12.92 -2.90 13.65
CA PHE A 227 -11.92 -3.76 14.28
C PHE A 227 -12.45 -4.51 15.51
N LEU A 228 -13.61 -4.11 16.03
CA LEU A 228 -14.31 -4.82 17.10
C LEU A 228 -14.93 -6.12 16.57
N PHE A 229 -14.13 -7.18 16.50
CA PHE A 229 -14.61 -8.55 16.36
C PHE A 229 -15.20 -8.97 17.72
N SER A 230 -16.49 -8.71 17.91
CA SER A 230 -17.25 -9.08 19.10
C SER A 230 -16.97 -10.53 19.48
N GLY A 231 -16.43 -10.76 20.69
CA GLY A 231 -16.09 -12.08 21.24
C GLY A 231 -17.28 -13.03 21.47
N ARG A 232 -18.44 -12.77 20.86
CA ARG A 232 -19.57 -13.69 20.76
C ARG A 232 -19.69 -14.38 19.39
N GLU A 233 -18.94 -13.94 18.40
CA GLU A 233 -18.78 -14.68 17.15
C GLU A 233 -17.48 -15.48 17.28
N LYS A 234 -17.60 -16.81 17.18
CA LYS A 234 -16.46 -17.73 17.29
C LYS A 234 -15.27 -17.20 16.49
N PRO A 235 -14.05 -17.25 17.03
CA PRO A 235 -12.87 -16.78 16.31
C PRO A 235 -12.80 -17.53 14.99
N ILE A 236 -12.79 -16.79 13.89
CA ILE A 236 -12.51 -17.37 12.58
C ILE A 236 -11.05 -17.80 12.62
N ILE A 237 -10.89 -19.12 12.65
CA ILE A 237 -9.68 -19.80 12.25
C ILE A 237 -9.62 -19.56 10.74
N ILE A 238 -8.75 -18.64 10.32
CA ILE A 238 -8.20 -18.66 8.97
C ILE A 238 -7.05 -19.66 9.02
#